data_AF-A0A7V3ND75-F1
#
_entry.id   AF-A0A7V3ND75-F1
#
_cell.length_a   1.000
_cell.length_b   1.000
_cell.length_c   1.000
_cell.angle_alpha   90.00
_cell.angle_beta   90.00
_cell.angle_gamma   90.00
#
_symmetry.space_group_name_H-M   'P 1'
#
loop_
_entity.id
_entity.type
_entity.pdbx_description
1 polymer ?
#
loop_
_entity_poly.entity_id
_entity_poly.type
_entity_poly.pdbx_seq_one_letter_code
_entity_poly.pdbx_strand_id
1 'polypeptide(L)' 'MTIYQIIETDGGLMVSEVQPGVSAEVAAERAGGVIVDPGPYRSYEEAYDALLALAEQMDTEE' A
#
# COMPACT_ATOMS: atom_id res chain seq x y z
N MET A 1 9.62 -4.12 13.73
CA MET A 1 9.31 -2.76 13.25
C MET A 1 8.20 -2.95 12.24
N THR A 2 7.01 -2.43 12.51
CA THR A 2 5.91 -2.46 11.54
C THR A 2 6.26 -1.50 10.42
N ILE A 3 6.08 -1.95 9.18
CA ILE A 3 6.22 -1.10 7.99
C ILE A 3 4.87 -1.08 7.27
N TYR A 4 4.67 -0.12 6.39
CA TYR A 4 3.45 0.02 5.62
C TYR A 4 3.76 -0.21 4.14
N GLN A 5 2.73 -0.60 3.41
CA GLN A 5 2.73 -0.83 1.97
C GLN A 5 1.43 -0.31 1.36
N ILE A 6 1.39 -0.14 0.05
CA ILE A 6 0.19 0.25 -0.70
C ILE A 6 -0.29 -0.96 -1.49
N ILE A 7 -1.57 -1.26 -1.34
CA ILE A 7 -2.27 -2.34 -2.03
C ILE A 7 -3.43 -1.77 -2.84
N GLU A 8 -3.81 -2.48 -3.88
CA GLU A 8 -5.08 -2.26 -4.59
C GLU A 8 -6.08 -3.32 -4.16
N THR A 9 -7.29 -2.86 -3.83
CA THR A 9 -8.43 -3.70 -3.53
C THR A 9 -9.55 -3.38 -4.51
N ASP A 10 -10.66 -4.13 -4.47
CA ASP A 10 -11.86 -3.82 -5.26
C ASP A 10 -12.44 -2.42 -4.99
N GLY A 11 -12.06 -1.79 -3.87
CA GLY A 11 -12.45 -0.43 -3.50
C GLY A 11 -11.44 0.66 -3.91
N GLY A 12 -10.35 0.29 -4.59
CA GLY A 12 -9.24 1.17 -4.96
C GLY A 12 -7.98 0.98 -4.11
N LEU A 13 -7.07 1.96 -4.21
CA LEU A 13 -5.80 1.98 -3.48
C LEU A 13 -6.02 2.16 -1.98
N MET A 14 -5.28 1.40 -1.17
CA MET A 14 -5.32 1.43 0.29
C MET A 14 -3.91 1.20 0.87
N VAL A 15 -3.64 1.80 2.03
CA VAL A 15 -2.44 1.51 2.82
C VAL A 15 -2.69 0.29 3.71
N SER A 16 -1.78 -0.68 3.68
CA SER A 16 -1.79 -1.89 4.53
C SER A 16 -0.57 -1.94 5.44
N GLU A 17 -0.77 -2.46 6.65
CA GLU A 17 0.31 -2.73 7.61
C GLU A 17 0.98 -4.08 7.36
N VAL A 18 2.31 -4.09 7.40
CA VAL A 18 3.14 -5.28 7.31
C VAL A 18 3.75 -5.55 8.68
N GLN A 19 3.27 -6.61 9.32
CA GLN A 19 3.78 -7.03 10.61
C GLN A 19 5.23 -7.55 10.48
N PRO A 20 6.07 -7.36 11.51
CA PRO A 20 7.42 -7.89 11.51
C PRO A 20 7.43 -9.40 11.33
N GLY A 21 8.21 -9.89 10.36
CA GLY A 21 8.30 -11.31 10.03
C GLY A 21 7.23 -11.81 9.04
N VAL A 22 6.34 -10.93 8.57
CA VAL A 22 5.42 -11.19 7.45
C VAL A 22 5.96 -10.49 6.21
N SER A 23 5.87 -11.15 5.04
CA SER A 23 6.26 -10.51 3.78
C SER A 23 5.15 -9.57 3.29
N ALA A 24 5.52 -8.63 2.42
CA ALA A 24 4.56 -7.71 1.82
C ALA A 24 3.46 -8.46 1.06
N GLU A 25 3.80 -9.57 0.38
CA GLU A 25 2.83 -10.37 -0.37
C GLU A 25 1.79 -10.96 0.57
N VAL A 26 2.23 -11.60 1.65
CA VAL A 26 1.34 -12.22 2.62
C VAL A 26 0.45 -11.18 3.31
N ALA A 27 0.96 -9.98 3.56
CA ALA A 27 0.18 -8.88 4.11
C ALA A 27 -0.91 -8.41 3.12
N ALA A 28 -0.59 -8.28 1.84
CA ALA A 28 -1.56 -7.92 0.79
C ALA A 28 -2.64 -9.00 0.61
N GLU A 29 -2.23 -10.26 0.54
CA GLU A 29 -3.15 -11.39 0.42
C GLU A 29 -4.13 -11.45 1.60
N ARG A 30 -3.66 -11.20 2.82
CA ARG A 30 -4.52 -11.13 4.02
C ARG A 30 -5.51 -9.98 3.99
N ALA A 31 -5.13 -8.86 3.38
CA ALA A 31 -6.00 -7.71 3.18
C ALA A 31 -6.96 -7.89 1.99
N GLY A 32 -6.84 -8.98 1.23
CA GLY A 32 -7.65 -9.24 0.03
C GLY A 32 -7.30 -8.31 -1.13
N GLY A 33 -6.06 -7.81 -1.17
CA GLY A 33 -5.58 -6.91 -2.21
C GLY A 33 -4.33 -7.43 -2.92
N VAL A 34 -3.90 -6.68 -3.93
CA VAL A 34 -2.67 -6.90 -4.68
C VAL A 34 -1.67 -5.83 -4.31
N ILE A 35 -0.38 -6.16 -4.19
CA ILE A 35 0.65 -5.15 -3.95
C ILE A 35 0.75 -4.21 -5.15
N VAL A 36 0.63 -2.93 -4.89
CA VAL A 36 0.96 -1.86 -5.85
C VAL A 36 2.33 -1.30 -5.52
N ASP A 37 2.57 -0.99 -4.24
CA ASP A 37 3.86 -0.55 -3.74
C ASP A 37 4.19 -1.29 -2.43
N PRO A 38 5.25 -2.11 -2.38
CA PRO A 38 5.63 -2.86 -1.18
C PRO A 38 6.26 -1.98 -0.07
N GLY A 39 6.48 -0.68 -0.29
CA GLY A 39 7.24 0.20 0.59
C GLY A 39 8.75 -0.08 0.53
N PRO A 40 9.52 0.15 1.62
CA PRO A 40 9.08 0.17 3.02
C PRO A 40 8.77 1.58 3.55
N TYR A 41 7.50 1.83 3.91
CA TYR A 41 7.10 3.05 4.60
C TYR A 41 7.16 2.85 6.11
N ARG A 42 7.70 3.83 6.85
CA ARG A 42 7.88 3.73 8.31
C ARG A 42 6.65 4.19 9.10
N SER A 43 5.77 4.95 8.47
CA SER A 43 4.51 5.41 9.04
C SER A 43 3.38 5.29 8.01
N TYR A 44 2.15 5.26 8.52
CA TYR A 44 0.96 5.36 7.68
C TYR A 44 0.97 6.64 6.84
N GLU A 45 1.38 7.77 7.43
CA GLU A 45 1.45 9.08 6.73
C GLU A 45 2.38 9.01 5.51
N GLU A 46 3.55 8.39 5.64
CA GLU A 46 4.50 8.25 4.52
C GLU A 46 3.92 7.39 3.38
N ALA A 47 3.23 6.30 3.72
CA ALA A 47 2.54 5.46 2.75
C ALA A 47 1.32 6.17 2.13
N TYR A 48 0.61 7.00 2.90
CA TYR A 48 -0.57 7.72 2.44
C TYR A 48 -0.20 8.87 1.50
N ASP A 49 0.87 9.59 1.78
CA ASP A 49 1.41 10.60 0.85
C ASP A 49 1.81 9.98 -0.49
N ALA A 50 2.45 8.80 -0.45
CA ALA A 50 2.77 8.05 -1.67
C ALA A 50 1.52 7.52 -2.38
N LEU A 51 0.50 7.08 -1.65
CA LEU A 51 -0.79 6.68 -2.20
C LEU A 51 -1.48 7.84 -2.92
N LEU A 52 -1.49 9.04 -2.34
CA LEU A 52 -2.05 10.23 -2.98
C LEU A 52 -1.31 10.56 -4.27
N ALA A 53 0.02 10.53 -4.25
CA ALA A 53 0.82 10.78 -5.45
C ALA A 53 0.59 9.72 -6.55
N LEU A 54 0.36 8.45 -6.17
CA LEU A 54 -0.04 7.38 -7.09
C LEU A 54 -1.44 7.61 -7.67
N ALA A 55 -2.40 7.97 -6.82
CA ALA A 55 -3.77 8.26 -7.24
C ALA A 55 -3.82 9.45 -8.21
N GLU A 56 -3.06 10.52 -7.96
CA GLU A 56 -2.96 11.67 -8.87
C GLU A 56 -2.36 11.29 -10.23
N GLN A 57 -1.39 10.35 -10.26
CA GLN A 57 -0.82 9.85 -11.51
C GLN A 57 -1.84 9.04 -12.32
N MET A 58 -2.63 8.20 -11.67
CA MET A 58 -3.66 7.38 -12.32
C MET A 58 -4.82 8.21 -12.87
N ASP A 59 -5.22 9.28 -12.17
CA ASP A 59 -6.32 10.16 -12.59
C ASP A 59 -5.93 11.08 -13.76
N THR A 60 -4.62 11.35 -13.93
CA THR A 60 -4.09 12.24 -14.98
C THR A 60 -3.99 11.56 -16.37
N GLU A 61 -4.25 10.25 -16.48
CA GLU A 61 -4.20 9.51 -17.75
C GLU A 61 -5.52 9.53 -18.57
N GLU A 62 -6.42 10.51 -18.35
CA GLU A 62 -7.63 10.77 -19.19
C GLU A 62 -7.43 11.79 -20.32
#